data_AF-A0A951J744-F1
#
_entry.id   AF-A0A951J744-F1
#
_cell.length_a   1.000
_cell.length_b   1.000
_cell.length_c   1.000
_cell.angle_alpha   90.00
_cell.angle_beta   90.00
_cell.angle_gamma   90.00
#
_symmetry.space_group_name_H-M   'P 1'
#
loop_
_entity.id
_entity.type
_entity.pdbx_description
1 polymer ?
#
loop_
_entity_poly.entity_id
_entity_poly.type
_entity_poly.pdbx_seq_one_letter_code
_entity_poly.pdbx_strand_id
1 'polypeptide(L)'
;CSPYVLAQRLGHDPDARELAGYDAEALLEVFARPPALHRFPKAMAARVQELCRALVDRYDGDAARLWADAADGRELLRRVGELPGFGRQKAQIFVALLGKQRGVQPRGWREAAGPYGDDGALRSVADVVSPETLLAVRAYKQSVKAAAKKGS
;
A
#
# COMPACT_ATOMS: atom_id res chain seq x y z
N CYS A 1 -7.45 10.67 8.57
CA CYS A 1 -6.19 10.09 8.03
C CYS A 1 -5.79 10.88 6.77
N SER A 2 -4.54 10.85 6.34
CA SER A 2 -4.08 11.67 5.19
C SER A 2 -4.89 11.45 3.88
N PRO A 3 -5.33 10.23 3.52
CA PRO A 3 -6.19 10.03 2.34
C PRO A 3 -7.52 10.78 2.41
N TYR A 4 -8.21 10.74 3.57
CA TYR A 4 -9.45 11.48 3.77
C TYR A 4 -9.23 12.99 3.65
N VAL A 5 -8.14 13.52 4.21
CA VAL A 5 -7.84 14.95 4.12
C VAL A 5 -7.45 15.36 2.69
N LEU A 6 -6.81 14.48 1.93
CA LEU A 6 -6.55 14.71 0.50
C LEU A 6 -7.88 14.86 -0.26
N ALA A 7 -8.82 13.93 -0.08
CA ALA A 7 -10.14 14.01 -0.70
C ALA A 7 -10.87 15.32 -0.34
N GLN A 8 -10.82 15.74 0.93
CA GLN A 8 -11.39 17.02 1.36
C GLN A 8 -10.74 18.24 0.69
N ARG A 9 -9.44 18.18 0.35
CA ARG A 9 -8.74 19.29 -0.31
C ARG A 9 -9.01 19.33 -1.81
N LEU A 10 -9.19 18.17 -2.45
CA LEU A 10 -9.58 18.05 -3.86
C LEU A 10 -11.06 18.35 -4.07
N GLY A 11 -11.91 18.07 -3.06
CA GLY A 11 -13.35 18.24 -3.13
C GLY A 11 -14.10 17.00 -3.62
N HIS A 12 -13.39 15.91 -3.93
CA HIS A 12 -13.93 14.62 -4.34
C HIS A 12 -12.92 13.51 -3.98
N ASP A 13 -13.31 12.26 -4.22
CA ASP A 13 -12.38 11.15 -4.07
C ASP A 13 -11.20 11.27 -5.04
N PRO A 14 -9.97 10.93 -4.63
CA PRO A 14 -8.80 11.02 -5.50
C PRO A 14 -8.93 10.12 -6.74
N ASP A 15 -8.78 10.69 -7.93
CA ASP A 15 -8.77 9.95 -9.19
C ASP A 15 -7.33 9.77 -9.72
N ALA A 16 -7.03 8.60 -10.28
CA ALA A 16 -5.68 8.29 -10.75
C ALA A 16 -5.29 9.10 -12.01
N ARG A 17 -6.22 9.36 -12.93
CA ARG A 17 -5.93 10.10 -14.17
C ARG A 17 -5.73 11.58 -13.86
N GLU A 18 -6.60 12.13 -13.04
CA GLU A 18 -6.49 13.50 -12.54
C GLU A 18 -5.13 13.72 -11.86
N LEU A 19 -4.78 12.88 -10.87
CA LEU A 19 -3.53 13.02 -10.12
C LEU A 19 -2.28 12.77 -10.98
N ALA A 20 -2.36 11.87 -11.97
CA ALA A 20 -1.27 11.62 -12.91
C ALA A 20 -0.95 12.86 -13.77
N GLY A 21 -1.99 13.58 -14.20
CA GLY A 21 -1.92 14.79 -15.02
C GLY A 21 -1.87 16.10 -14.23
N TYR A 22 -2.02 16.06 -12.91
CA TYR A 22 -2.02 17.25 -12.05
C TYR A 22 -0.72 18.05 -12.20
N ASP A 23 -0.79 19.37 -12.15
CA ASP A 23 0.42 20.19 -12.07
C ASP A 23 1.23 19.84 -10.81
N ALA A 24 2.54 19.64 -10.95
CA ALA A 24 3.36 19.10 -9.87
C ALA A 24 3.53 20.08 -8.70
N GLU A 25 3.58 21.38 -8.99
CA GLU A 25 3.72 22.43 -7.97
C GLU A 25 2.38 22.63 -7.25
N ALA A 26 1.28 22.70 -7.99
CA ALA A 26 -0.06 22.78 -7.41
C ALA A 26 -0.40 21.55 -6.54
N LEU A 27 -0.03 20.34 -6.98
CA LEU A 27 -0.22 19.13 -6.18
C LEU A 27 0.62 19.16 -4.90
N LEU A 28 1.84 19.70 -4.97
CA LEU A 28 2.67 19.90 -3.78
C LEU A 28 1.98 20.84 -2.79
N GLU A 29 1.40 21.95 -3.25
CA GLU A 29 0.65 22.88 -2.38
C GLU A 29 -0.51 22.18 -1.67
N VAL A 30 -1.26 21.33 -2.39
CA VAL A 30 -2.31 20.49 -1.80
C VAL A 30 -1.76 19.61 -0.68
N PHE A 31 -0.59 19.00 -0.86
CA PHE A 31 0.04 18.15 0.16
C PHE A 31 0.65 18.94 1.32
N ALA A 32 1.18 20.13 1.06
CA ALA A 32 1.92 20.96 2.00
C ALA A 32 1.04 21.90 2.83
N ARG A 33 -0.21 22.18 2.40
CA ARG A 33 -1.14 23.06 3.12
C ARG A 33 -1.20 22.68 4.61
N PRO A 34 -0.96 23.62 5.55
CA PRO A 34 -0.97 23.34 6.98
C PRO A 34 -2.34 22.89 7.51
N PRO A 35 -2.38 21.86 8.39
CA PRO A 35 -1.28 20.94 8.70
C PRO A 35 -0.99 20.03 7.48
N ALA A 36 0.30 19.86 7.15
CA ALA A 36 0.69 19.07 5.98
C ALA A 36 0.16 17.63 6.05
N LEU A 37 -0.21 17.05 4.89
CA LEU A 37 -0.74 15.68 4.81
C LEU A 37 0.24 14.63 5.34
N HIS A 38 1.54 14.91 5.22
CA HIS A 38 2.61 14.05 5.67
C HIS A 38 3.79 14.91 6.11
N ARG A 39 4.65 14.38 7.00
CA ARG A 39 5.90 15.04 7.43
C ARG A 39 6.92 15.29 6.30
N PHE A 40 6.70 14.67 5.13
CA PHE A 40 7.53 14.82 3.92
C PHE A 40 6.62 15.14 2.73
N PRO A 41 6.00 16.33 2.67
CA PRO A 41 4.94 16.61 1.70
C PRO A 41 5.45 16.54 0.25
N LYS A 42 6.63 17.11 -0.04
CA LYS A 42 7.27 17.05 -1.37
C LYS A 42 7.46 15.64 -1.89
N ALA A 43 8.11 14.79 -1.08
CA ALA A 43 8.37 13.41 -1.48
C ALA A 43 7.08 12.58 -1.62
N MET A 44 6.04 12.88 -0.84
CA MET A 44 4.77 12.16 -0.92
C MET A 44 3.91 12.62 -2.10
N ALA A 45 3.87 13.92 -2.41
CA ALA A 45 3.18 14.43 -3.59
C ALA A 45 3.75 13.80 -4.86
N ALA A 46 5.08 13.85 -5.03
CA ALA A 46 5.77 13.24 -6.17
C ALA A 46 5.48 11.73 -6.27
N ARG A 47 5.62 10.99 -5.16
CA ARG A 47 5.39 9.54 -5.17
C ARG A 47 3.93 9.16 -5.47
N VAL A 48 2.97 9.92 -4.96
CA VAL A 48 1.54 9.68 -5.26
C VAL A 48 1.29 9.91 -6.74
N GLN A 49 1.78 11.02 -7.31
CA GLN A 49 1.66 11.29 -8.72
C GLN A 49 2.34 10.23 -9.61
N GLU A 50 3.55 9.80 -9.26
CA GLU A 50 4.25 8.70 -9.95
C GLU A 50 3.45 7.39 -9.90
N LEU A 51 2.86 7.06 -8.75
CA LEU A 51 2.01 5.88 -8.60
C LEU A 51 0.76 6.01 -9.49
N CYS A 52 0.11 7.17 -9.51
CA CYS A 52 -1.04 7.44 -10.36
C CYS A 52 -0.70 7.31 -11.85
N ARG A 53 0.44 7.85 -12.31
CA ARG A 53 0.94 7.65 -13.69
C ARG A 53 1.13 6.17 -14.01
N ALA A 54 1.79 5.43 -13.11
CA ALA A 54 1.95 3.98 -13.23
C ALA A 54 0.62 3.20 -13.29
N LEU A 55 -0.45 3.71 -12.67
CA LEU A 55 -1.80 3.14 -12.78
C LEU A 55 -2.46 3.49 -14.11
N VAL A 56 -2.33 4.73 -14.58
CA VAL A 56 -2.85 5.15 -15.89
C VAL A 56 -2.20 4.36 -17.01
N ASP A 57 -0.87 4.31 -17.04
CA ASP A 57 -0.10 3.73 -18.16
C ASP A 57 -0.32 2.22 -18.31
N ARG A 58 -0.49 1.50 -17.19
CA ARG A 58 -0.50 0.03 -17.17
C ARG A 58 -1.86 -0.59 -16.88
N TYR A 59 -2.74 0.17 -16.23
CA TYR A 59 -4.01 -0.32 -15.71
C TYR A 59 -5.17 0.62 -16.06
N ASP A 60 -4.97 1.53 -17.01
CA ASP A 60 -6.01 2.43 -17.51
C ASP A 60 -6.66 3.28 -16.39
N GLY A 61 -5.86 3.62 -15.37
CA GLY A 61 -6.29 4.39 -14.20
C GLY A 61 -7.10 3.59 -13.18
N ASP A 62 -7.44 2.34 -13.48
CA ASP A 62 -8.20 1.46 -12.59
C ASP A 62 -7.27 0.61 -11.73
N ALA A 63 -7.13 0.97 -10.46
CA ALA A 63 -6.33 0.22 -9.50
C ALA A 63 -6.82 -1.23 -9.32
N ALA A 64 -8.10 -1.54 -9.55
CA ALA A 64 -8.63 -2.89 -9.38
C ALA A 64 -8.02 -3.88 -10.38
N ARG A 65 -7.71 -3.43 -11.61
CA ARG A 65 -7.05 -4.25 -12.64
C ARG A 65 -5.67 -4.76 -12.24
N LEU A 66 -5.03 -4.08 -11.29
CA LEU A 66 -3.75 -4.53 -10.74
C LEU A 66 -3.85 -5.94 -10.15
N TRP A 67 -4.98 -6.28 -9.55
CA TRP A 67 -5.21 -7.58 -8.92
C TRP A 67 -6.32 -8.43 -9.54
N ALA A 68 -7.33 -7.82 -10.15
CA ALA A 68 -8.40 -8.55 -10.82
C ALA A 68 -7.88 -9.34 -12.04
N ASP A 69 -6.93 -8.76 -12.78
CA ASP A 69 -6.40 -9.35 -14.02
C ASP A 69 -5.08 -10.11 -13.79
N ALA A 70 -4.71 -10.36 -12.54
CA ALA A 70 -3.49 -11.10 -12.22
C ALA A 70 -3.75 -12.60 -12.37
N ALA A 71 -2.96 -13.28 -13.21
CA ALA A 71 -3.13 -14.71 -13.49
C ALA A 71 -2.88 -15.59 -12.25
N ASP A 72 -1.93 -15.19 -11.40
CA ASP A 72 -1.55 -15.91 -10.19
C ASP A 72 -0.96 -14.96 -9.12
N GLY A 73 -0.66 -15.51 -7.95
CA GLY A 73 -0.05 -14.76 -6.84
C GLY A 73 1.34 -14.20 -7.15
N ARG A 74 2.13 -14.88 -8.00
CA ARG A 74 3.47 -14.42 -8.39
C ARG A 74 3.36 -13.17 -9.24
N GLU A 75 2.46 -13.18 -10.21
CA GLU A 75 2.17 -12.04 -11.07
C GLU A 75 1.60 -10.88 -10.26
N LEU A 76 0.64 -11.14 -9.36
CA LEU A 76 0.13 -10.12 -8.45
C LEU A 76 1.25 -9.48 -7.62
N LEU A 77 2.14 -10.28 -7.02
CA LEU A 77 3.28 -9.76 -6.26
C LEU A 77 4.22 -8.91 -7.12
N ARG A 78 4.52 -9.36 -8.35
CA ARG A 78 5.35 -8.61 -9.30
C ARG A 78 4.72 -7.26 -9.62
N ARG A 79 3.44 -7.24 -10.01
CA ARG A 79 2.68 -6.01 -10.32
C ARG A 79 2.68 -5.01 -9.18
N VAL A 80 2.41 -5.47 -7.95
CA VAL A 80 2.46 -4.61 -6.75
C VAL A 80 3.88 -4.10 -6.51
N GLY A 81 4.89 -4.95 -6.65
CA GLY A 81 6.30 -4.60 -6.44
C GLY A 81 6.86 -3.60 -7.46
N GLU A 82 6.23 -3.48 -8.63
CA GLU A 82 6.57 -2.50 -9.67
C GLU A 82 5.89 -1.14 -9.47
N LEU A 83 5.11 -0.96 -8.40
CA LEU A 83 4.57 0.34 -8.03
C LEU A 83 5.62 1.18 -7.29
N PRO A 84 5.72 2.50 -7.58
CA PRO A 84 6.59 3.41 -6.84
C PRO A 84 6.38 3.32 -5.32
N GLY A 85 7.46 3.06 -4.58
CA GLY A 85 7.44 2.98 -3.11
C GLY A 85 7.09 1.61 -2.51
N PHE A 86 6.83 0.59 -3.34
CA PHE A 86 6.58 -0.79 -2.93
C PHE A 86 7.84 -1.66 -3.04
N GLY A 87 8.66 -1.68 -1.99
CA GLY A 87 9.70 -2.70 -1.85
C GLY A 87 9.11 -4.09 -1.61
N ARG A 88 9.91 -5.16 -1.82
CA ARG A 88 9.50 -6.57 -1.70
C ARG A 88 8.61 -6.86 -0.48
N GLN A 89 9.04 -6.44 0.71
CA GLN A 89 8.27 -6.69 1.93
C GLN A 89 6.88 -6.02 1.92
N LYS A 90 6.79 -4.76 1.46
CA LYS A 90 5.50 -4.06 1.36
C LYS A 90 4.59 -4.70 0.33
N ALA A 91 5.16 -5.12 -0.80
CA ALA A 91 4.40 -5.84 -1.81
C ALA A 91 3.81 -7.13 -1.24
N GLN A 92 4.60 -7.94 -0.53
CA GLN A 92 4.12 -9.16 0.12
C GLN A 92 3.02 -8.90 1.16
N ILE A 93 3.18 -7.87 2.00
CA ILE A 93 2.15 -7.47 2.97
C ILE A 93 0.86 -7.03 2.26
N PHE A 94 0.96 -6.32 1.14
CA PHE A 94 -0.20 -5.87 0.38
C PHE A 94 -0.93 -7.05 -0.27
N VAL A 95 -0.20 -8.02 -0.87
CA VAL A 95 -0.77 -9.28 -1.37
C VAL A 95 -1.48 -10.04 -0.24
N ALA A 96 -0.86 -10.12 0.95
CA ALA A 96 -1.49 -10.74 2.11
C ALA A 96 -2.80 -10.03 2.50
N LEU A 97 -2.82 -8.69 2.52
CA LEU A 97 -4.00 -7.90 2.87
C LEU A 97 -5.13 -8.14 1.86
N LEU A 98 -4.81 -8.16 0.58
CA LEU A 98 -5.76 -8.44 -0.50
C LEU A 98 -6.40 -9.83 -0.33
N GLY A 99 -5.58 -10.88 -0.11
CA GLY A 99 -6.09 -12.24 0.06
C GLY A 99 -6.86 -12.46 1.36
N LYS A 100 -6.39 -11.91 2.47
CA LYS A 100 -6.99 -12.13 3.81
C LYS A 100 -8.24 -11.29 4.06
N GLN A 101 -8.26 -10.02 3.62
CA GLN A 101 -9.31 -9.06 4.00
C GLN A 101 -10.21 -8.61 2.85
N ARG A 102 -9.81 -8.87 1.59
CA ARG A 102 -10.55 -8.41 0.40
C ARG A 102 -10.99 -9.54 -0.53
N GLY A 103 -10.68 -10.80 -0.19
CA GLY A 103 -11.09 -11.97 -0.98
C GLY A 103 -10.36 -12.11 -2.32
N VAL A 104 -9.30 -11.34 -2.56
CA VAL A 104 -8.49 -11.42 -3.79
C VAL A 104 -7.49 -12.55 -3.66
N GLN A 105 -7.88 -13.74 -4.12
CA GLN A 105 -7.17 -15.00 -3.84
C GLN A 105 -6.76 -15.72 -5.13
N PRO A 106 -5.95 -15.12 -6.03
CA PRO A 106 -5.43 -15.83 -7.18
C PRO A 106 -4.56 -17.01 -6.73
N ARG A 107 -4.47 -18.07 -7.55
CA ARG A 107 -3.68 -19.27 -7.22
C ARG A 107 -2.27 -18.88 -6.77
N GLY A 108 -1.81 -19.42 -5.64
CA GLY A 108 -0.45 -19.17 -5.14
C GLY A 108 -0.25 -17.84 -4.41
N TRP A 109 -1.31 -17.11 -4.04
CA TRP A 109 -1.19 -15.81 -3.38
C TRP A 109 -0.53 -15.87 -2.00
N ARG A 110 -0.72 -16.97 -1.24
CA ARG A 110 -0.12 -17.14 0.09
C ARG A 110 1.40 -17.30 -0.01
N GLU A 111 1.85 -18.14 -0.93
CA GLU A 111 3.25 -18.37 -1.24
C GLU A 111 3.93 -17.09 -1.73
N ALA A 112 3.24 -16.32 -2.57
CA ALA A 112 3.73 -15.01 -3.02
C ALA A 112 3.84 -13.99 -1.87
N ALA A 113 2.85 -13.96 -0.98
CA ALA A 113 2.88 -13.16 0.25
C ALA A 113 3.96 -13.63 1.26
N GLY A 114 4.58 -14.79 1.03
CA GLY A 114 5.61 -15.34 1.90
C GLY A 114 5.11 -15.51 3.33
N PRO A 115 5.91 -15.16 4.36
CA PRO A 115 5.51 -15.35 5.76
C PRO A 115 4.29 -14.51 6.19
N TYR A 116 3.87 -13.54 5.38
CA TYR A 116 2.64 -12.77 5.61
C TYR A 116 1.39 -13.49 5.09
N GLY A 117 1.56 -14.47 4.19
CA GLY A 117 0.50 -15.32 3.66
C GLY A 117 0.17 -16.53 4.53
N ASP A 118 1.02 -16.87 5.50
CA ASP A 118 0.84 -17.99 6.42
C ASP A 118 -0.55 -17.93 7.10
N ASP A 119 -1.16 -19.10 7.28
CA ASP A 119 -2.41 -19.22 8.01
C ASP A 119 -2.20 -18.91 9.51
N GLY A 120 -3.13 -18.20 10.11
CA GLY A 120 -3.00 -17.72 11.49
C GLY A 120 -1.87 -16.70 11.73
N ALA A 121 -1.23 -16.15 10.69
CA ALA A 121 -0.17 -15.15 10.89
C ALA A 121 -0.70 -13.88 11.59
N LEU A 122 0.11 -13.31 12.48
CA LEU A 122 -0.14 -12.05 13.18
C LEU A 122 1.09 -11.13 13.05
N ARG A 123 1.52 -10.87 11.81
CA ARG A 123 2.82 -10.25 11.50
C ARG A 123 2.72 -8.85 10.92
N SER A 124 1.59 -8.51 10.31
CA SER A 124 1.44 -7.28 9.52
C SER A 124 0.04 -6.69 9.62
N VAL A 125 -0.17 -5.56 8.93
CA VAL A 125 -1.49 -4.92 8.85
C VAL A 125 -2.52 -5.81 8.15
N ALA A 126 -2.08 -6.75 7.30
CA ALA A 126 -2.96 -7.74 6.68
C ALA A 126 -3.69 -8.62 7.71
N ASP A 127 -3.17 -8.69 8.93
CA ASP A 127 -3.69 -9.54 10.01
C ASP A 127 -4.52 -8.73 11.03
N VAL A 128 -4.64 -7.41 10.85
CA VAL A 128 -5.38 -6.52 11.77
C VAL A 128 -6.83 -6.40 11.31
N VAL A 129 -7.71 -7.17 11.95
CA VAL A 129 -9.16 -7.17 11.72
C VAL A 129 -9.97 -6.81 12.96
N SER A 130 -9.30 -6.64 14.09
CA SER A 130 -9.90 -6.30 15.39
C SER A 130 -8.89 -5.58 16.29
N PRO A 131 -9.34 -4.95 17.40
CA PRO A 131 -8.43 -4.40 18.41
C PRO A 131 -7.45 -5.43 18.99
N GLU A 132 -7.88 -6.67 19.19
CA GLU A 132 -7.07 -7.75 19.75
C GLU A 132 -5.95 -8.14 18.79
N THR A 133 -6.27 -8.31 17.51
CA THR A 133 -5.28 -8.63 16.47
C THR A 133 -4.31 -7.47 16.23
N LEU A 134 -4.76 -6.21 16.39
CA LEU A 134 -3.87 -5.05 16.40
C LEU A 134 -2.82 -5.13 17.51
N LEU A 135 -3.22 -5.49 18.73
CA LEU A 135 -2.30 -5.65 19.86
C LEU A 135 -1.31 -6.79 19.61
N ALA A 136 -1.78 -7.93 19.09
CA ALA A 136 -0.92 -9.07 18.77
C ALA A 136 0.13 -8.72 17.70
N VAL A 137 -0.27 -8.06 16.61
CA VAL A 137 0.66 -7.61 15.56
C VAL A 137 1.69 -6.60 16.10
N ARG A 138 1.28 -5.70 17.01
CA ARG A 138 2.19 -4.77 17.67
C ARG A 138 3.21 -5.52 18.53
N ALA A 139 2.77 -6.49 19.32
CA ALA A 139 3.65 -7.31 20.16
C ALA A 139 4.67 -8.09 19.31
N TYR A 140 4.23 -8.72 18.21
CA TYR A 140 5.12 -9.39 17.26
C TYR A 140 6.18 -8.44 16.67
N LYS A 141 5.78 -7.25 16.20
CA LYS A 141 6.73 -6.27 15.65
C LYS A 141 7.75 -5.80 16.69
N GLN A 142 7.32 -5.66 17.94
CA GLN A 142 8.23 -5.31 19.05
C GLN A 142 9.23 -6.43 19.32
N SER A 143 8.80 -7.70 19.34
CA SER A 143 9.70 -8.83 19.58
C SER A 143 10.75 -8.98 18.47
N VAL A 144 10.34 -8.85 17.20
CA VAL A 144 11.27 -8.89 16.05
C VAL A 144 12.30 -7.76 16.12
N LYS A 145 11.86 -6.54 16.46
CA LYS A 145 12.78 -5.40 16.62
C LYS A 145 13.75 -5.61 17.78
N ALA A 146 13.29 -6.18 18.89
CA ALA A 146 14.14 -6.49 20.04
C ALA A 146 15.18 -7.58 19.70
N ALA A 147 14.79 -8.62 18.97
CA ALA A 147 15.70 -9.67 18.51
C ALA A 147 16.79 -9.12 17.57
N ALA A 148 16.40 -8.25 16.61
CA ALA A 148 17.35 -7.62 15.69
C ALA A 148 18.39 -6.73 16.40
N LYS A 149 18.03 -6.09 17.52
CA LYS A 149 18.96 -5.30 18.34
C LYS A 149 19.92 -6.16 19.17
N LYS A 150 19.55 -7.40 19.50
CA LYS A 150 20.39 -8.31 20.31
C LYS A 150 21.39 -9.11 19.46
N GLY A 151 21.10 -9.27 18.16
CA GLY A 151 21.97 -9.97 17.21
C GLY A 151 22.87 -9.03 16.39
N SER A 152 23.00 -7.76 16.78
CA SER A 152 23.84 -6.75 16.13
C SER A 152 24.96 -6.30 17.06
#